data_AF-A0AAU7UAR0-F1
#
_entry.id   AF-A0AAU7UAR0-F1
#
_cell.length_a   1.000
_cell.length_b   1.000
_cell.length_c   1.000
_cell.angle_alpha   90.00
_cell.angle_beta   90.00
_cell.angle_gamma   90.00
#
_symmetry.space_group_name_H-M   'P 1'
#
loop_
_entity.id
_entity.type
_entity.pdbx_description
1 polymer ?
#
loop_
_entity_poly.entity_id
_entity_poly.type
_entity_poly.pdbx_seq_one_letter_code
_entity_poly.pdbx_strand_id
1 'polypeptide(L)'
;MNSRQLRNLISLLVVILVAVVGYFQSRQGGGGGGRTDACQDEFRAGQPTSSVAGVRVLCRVEYVSLYDPARKVPLVVGEYLRPDEFQGDVERNDAFQPDPELPAGQRAELSDYQGSGLDRGHMAPAADFSSSETSMTESFYLSNMVPQNSTLNRGLWASLEAAARSCARQQNGVYVLTGPVFQGRTRAIGPDKVAVPSSVYKIVVSGNEARAWLVPNKAVSRSGLSRYATTVDQLQQLSGLTFFPQGGVTTSAQGTFCAQAFGS
;
A
#
# COMPACT_ATOMS: atom_id res chain seq x y z
N MET A 1 17.84 65.63 13.17
CA MET A 1 16.94 64.92 12.23
C MET A 1 15.59 65.64 12.22
N ASN A 2 15.07 66.05 11.06
CA ASN A 2 13.83 66.83 11.02
C ASN A 2 12.57 65.94 11.17
N SER A 3 11.43 66.53 11.52
CA SER A 3 10.19 65.80 11.82
C SER A 3 9.68 64.94 10.65
N ARG A 4 9.99 65.32 9.39
CA ARG A 4 9.66 64.52 8.20
C ARG A 4 10.58 63.29 8.07
N GLN A 5 11.87 63.44 8.34
CA GLN A 5 12.81 62.32 8.33
C GLN A 5 12.52 61.32 9.46
N LEU A 6 12.15 61.80 10.65
CA LEU A 6 11.73 60.93 11.76
C LEU A 6 10.44 60.16 11.43
N ARG A 7 9.45 60.82 10.81
CA ARG A 7 8.22 60.15 10.33
C ARG A 7 8.52 59.09 9.28
N ASN A 8 9.40 59.37 8.31
CA ASN A 8 9.76 58.41 7.27
C ASN A 8 10.52 57.21 7.83
N LEU A 9 11.41 57.41 8.81
CA LEU A 9 12.11 56.33 9.51
C LEU A 9 11.17 55.46 10.33
N ILE A 10 10.22 56.06 11.04
CA ILE A 10 9.20 55.32 11.80
C ILE A 10 8.31 54.52 10.84
N SER A 11 7.84 55.11 9.74
CA SER A 11 7.05 54.38 8.73
C SER A 11 7.82 53.22 8.12
N LEU A 12 9.10 53.40 7.80
CA LEU A 12 9.94 52.34 7.25
C LEU A 12 10.16 51.21 8.27
N LEU A 13 10.41 51.54 9.54
CA LEU A 13 10.55 50.56 10.62
C LEU A 13 9.24 49.78 10.86
N VAL A 14 8.08 50.44 10.79
CA VAL A 14 6.77 49.78 10.90
C VAL A 14 6.53 48.84 9.72
N VAL A 15 6.87 49.24 8.49
CA VAL A 15 6.73 48.38 7.30
C VAL A 15 7.66 47.16 7.40
N ILE A 16 8.91 47.33 7.84
CA ILE A 16 9.85 46.23 8.05
C ILE A 16 9.34 45.31 9.16
N LEU A 17 8.84 45.86 10.28
CA LEU A 17 8.29 45.06 11.37
C LEU A 17 7.08 44.25 10.91
N VAL A 18 6.15 44.84 10.15
CA VAL A 18 4.99 44.14 9.58
C VAL A 18 5.42 43.07 8.58
N ALA A 19 6.43 43.33 7.73
CA ALA A 19 6.95 42.34 6.79
C ALA A 19 7.66 41.17 7.51
N VAL A 20 8.42 41.45 8.57
CA VAL A 20 9.10 40.44 9.39
C VAL A 20 8.08 39.62 10.18
N VAL A 21 7.09 40.26 10.81
CA VAL A 21 5.99 39.56 11.51
C VAL A 21 5.16 38.74 10.52
N GLY A 22 4.85 39.26 9.33
CA GLY A 22 4.18 38.51 8.26
C GLY A 22 5.00 37.32 7.75
N TYR A 23 6.33 37.45 7.66
CA TYR A 23 7.25 36.37 7.31
C TYR A 23 7.36 35.30 8.42
N PHE A 24 7.31 35.71 9.69
CA PHE A 24 7.30 34.76 10.81
C PHE A 24 5.93 34.09 11.00
N GLN A 25 4.82 34.81 10.76
CA GLN A 25 3.47 34.25 10.77
C GLN A 25 3.25 33.27 9.61
N SER A 26 3.80 33.54 8.42
CA SER A 26 3.74 32.58 7.30
C SER A 26 4.56 31.31 7.58
N ARG A 27 5.60 31.38 8.42
CA ARG A 27 6.36 30.21 8.89
C ARG A 27 5.76 29.51 10.11
N GLN A 28 4.90 30.16 10.88
CA GLN A 28 4.19 29.56 12.03
C GLN A 28 2.77 29.07 11.68
N GLY A 29 2.32 29.24 10.44
CA GLY A 29 1.07 28.68 9.91
C GLY A 29 1.14 27.21 9.46
N GLY A 30 2.25 26.52 9.67
CA GLY A 30 2.41 25.08 9.42
C GLY A 30 1.96 24.23 10.62
N GLY A 31 0.71 24.39 11.04
CA GLY A 31 0.12 23.59 12.10
C GLY A 31 -0.14 22.15 11.65
N GLY A 32 0.74 21.23 12.02
CA GLY A 32 0.36 19.88 12.48
C GLY A 32 -0.51 18.97 11.59
N GLY A 33 -0.46 19.09 10.26
CA GLY A 33 -0.96 18.07 9.36
C GLY A 33 0.06 16.94 9.26
N GLY A 34 -0.11 15.86 10.03
CA GLY A 34 0.75 14.69 9.94
C GLY A 34 0.71 14.08 8.54
N ARG A 35 1.76 13.32 8.17
CA ARG A 35 1.85 12.48 6.96
C ARG A 35 0.63 11.57 6.71
N THR A 36 -0.30 11.47 7.66
CA THR A 36 -1.52 10.66 7.61
C THR A 36 -2.59 11.17 6.64
N ASP A 37 -2.58 12.46 6.27
CA ASP A 37 -3.55 13.01 5.31
C ASP A 37 -3.11 12.85 3.85
N ALA A 38 -1.83 12.54 3.60
CA ALA A 38 -1.21 12.62 2.28
C ALA A 38 -1.43 11.40 1.38
N CYS A 39 -2.07 10.33 1.88
CA CYS A 39 -2.14 9.06 1.14
C CYS A 39 -3.56 8.46 1.07
N GLN A 40 -4.58 9.22 1.45
CA GLN A 40 -5.97 8.75 1.42
C GLN A 40 -6.46 8.48 -0.01
N ASP A 41 -5.86 9.13 -1.00
CA ASP A 41 -6.22 9.02 -2.41
C ASP A 41 -5.92 7.62 -3.00
N GLU A 42 -5.06 6.83 -2.34
CA GLU A 42 -4.75 5.45 -2.75
C GLU A 42 -5.85 4.44 -2.37
N PHE A 43 -6.76 4.80 -1.47
CA PHE A 43 -7.88 3.95 -1.08
C PHE A 43 -9.18 4.40 -1.73
N ARG A 44 -9.73 3.53 -2.59
CA ARG A 44 -11.11 3.71 -3.06
C ARG A 44 -12.06 3.67 -1.87
N ALA A 45 -12.90 4.71 -1.75
CA ALA A 45 -14.00 4.75 -0.77
C ALA A 45 -13.54 4.67 0.70
N GLY A 46 -12.42 5.33 0.98
CA GLY A 46 -11.87 5.52 2.31
C GLY A 46 -10.93 4.40 2.73
N GLN A 47 -10.05 4.72 3.68
CA GLN A 47 -9.09 3.76 4.22
C GLN A 47 -9.81 2.53 4.82
N PRO A 48 -9.39 1.29 4.49
CA PRO A 48 -9.94 0.10 5.11
C PRO A 48 -9.89 0.16 6.64
N THR A 49 -10.89 -0.41 7.31
CA THR A 49 -10.93 -0.48 8.77
C THR A 49 -10.66 -1.90 9.25
N SER A 50 -10.07 -2.03 10.44
CA SER A 50 -9.75 -3.31 11.07
C SER A 50 -10.12 -3.30 12.54
N SER A 51 -10.56 -4.46 13.05
CA SER A 51 -10.68 -4.68 14.50
C SER A 51 -9.34 -5.04 15.17
N VAL A 52 -8.26 -5.20 14.40
CA VAL A 52 -6.92 -5.47 14.94
C VAL A 52 -6.40 -4.21 15.63
N ALA A 53 -6.07 -4.32 16.92
CA ALA A 53 -5.51 -3.22 17.70
C ALA A 53 -4.06 -2.92 17.29
N GLY A 54 -3.67 -1.66 17.34
CA GLY A 54 -2.27 -1.24 17.11
C GLY A 54 -1.82 -1.23 15.65
N VAL A 55 -2.75 -1.34 14.69
CA VAL A 55 -2.46 -1.19 13.26
C VAL A 55 -1.87 0.20 12.98
N ARG A 56 -0.82 0.25 12.16
CA ARG A 56 -0.16 1.49 11.73
C ARG A 56 -0.45 1.75 10.26
N VAL A 57 -0.75 3.00 9.93
CA VAL A 57 -0.84 3.43 8.53
C VAL A 57 0.55 3.92 8.11
N LEU A 58 1.10 3.33 7.06
CA LEU A 58 2.38 3.68 6.46
C LEU A 58 2.10 4.21 5.04
N CYS A 59 2.20 5.53 4.88
CA CYS A 59 2.04 6.18 3.58
C CYS A 59 3.36 6.13 2.80
N ARG A 60 3.30 5.65 1.56
CA ARG A 60 4.38 5.71 0.56
C ARG A 60 3.95 6.61 -0.59
N VAL A 61 4.84 6.86 -1.53
CA VAL A 61 4.56 7.79 -2.64
C VAL A 61 3.41 7.29 -3.52
N GLU A 62 3.35 5.99 -3.83
CA GLU A 62 2.35 5.39 -4.76
C GLU A 62 1.60 4.19 -4.13
N TYR A 63 1.72 3.99 -2.81
CA TYR A 63 0.92 2.97 -2.11
C TYR A 63 0.75 3.28 -0.61
N VAL A 64 -0.20 2.60 0.03
CA VAL A 64 -0.42 2.70 1.48
C VAL A 64 -0.54 1.34 2.11
N SER A 65 0.17 1.13 3.22
CA SER A 65 0.13 -0.11 3.99
C SER A 65 -0.56 0.10 5.33
N LEU A 66 -1.62 -0.69 5.59
CA LEU A 66 -2.16 -0.88 6.93
C LEU A 66 -1.41 -2.04 7.56
N TYR A 67 -0.40 -1.69 8.35
CA TYR A 67 0.57 -2.61 8.89
C TYR A 67 0.19 -3.12 10.28
N ASP A 68 0.37 -4.42 10.54
CA ASP A 68 0.18 -5.03 11.86
C ASP A 68 1.54 -5.29 12.53
N PRO A 69 1.94 -4.50 13.54
CA PRO A 69 3.20 -4.69 14.26
C PRO A 69 3.31 -6.03 15.01
N ALA A 70 2.18 -6.63 15.42
CA ALA A 70 2.19 -7.90 16.13
C ALA A 70 2.55 -9.05 15.17
N ARG A 71 1.98 -9.03 13.96
CA ARG A 71 2.24 -10.03 12.91
C ARG A 71 3.44 -9.71 12.04
N LYS A 72 3.92 -8.46 12.07
CA LYS A 72 5.06 -7.92 11.31
C LYS A 72 4.87 -7.95 9.80
N VAL A 73 3.63 -7.84 9.36
CA VAL A 73 3.19 -7.91 7.96
C VAL A 73 2.02 -6.94 7.73
N PRO A 74 1.75 -6.50 6.50
CA PRO A 74 0.56 -5.71 6.20
C PRO A 74 -0.71 -6.54 6.41
N LEU A 75 -1.80 -5.90 6.85
CA LEU A 75 -3.15 -6.43 6.76
C LEU A 75 -3.75 -6.18 5.37
N VAL A 76 -3.48 -5.01 4.82
CA VAL A 76 -3.84 -4.62 3.46
C VAL A 76 -2.88 -3.54 2.97
N VAL A 77 -2.49 -3.64 1.71
CA VAL A 77 -1.81 -2.60 0.95
C VAL A 77 -2.75 -2.12 -0.16
N GLY A 78 -2.92 -0.81 -0.29
CA GLY A 78 -3.74 -0.18 -1.32
C GLY A 78 -2.90 0.65 -2.28
N GLU A 79 -3.28 0.59 -3.56
CA GLU A 79 -2.65 1.27 -4.69
C GLU A 79 -3.76 1.79 -5.62
N TYR A 80 -3.64 3.00 -6.14
CA TYR A 80 -4.32 3.40 -7.37
C TYR A 80 -3.37 3.24 -8.55
N LEU A 81 -3.42 2.06 -9.17
CA LEU A 81 -2.49 1.65 -10.22
C LEU A 81 -2.74 2.42 -11.52
N ARG A 82 -1.89 3.41 -11.84
CA ARG A 82 -1.98 4.24 -13.05
C ARG A 82 -1.08 3.73 -14.17
N PRO A 83 -1.53 3.74 -15.45
CA PRO A 83 -0.71 3.27 -16.57
C PRO A 83 0.69 3.86 -16.66
N ASP A 84 0.85 5.14 -16.31
CA ASP A 84 2.13 5.86 -16.36
C ASP A 84 3.13 5.42 -15.27
N GLU A 85 2.65 4.87 -14.14
CA GLU A 85 3.51 4.43 -13.02
C GLU A 85 4.33 3.18 -13.35
N PHE A 86 3.83 2.33 -14.25
CA PHE A 86 4.46 1.07 -14.67
C PHE A 86 4.85 1.05 -16.15
N GLN A 87 5.12 2.22 -16.71
CA GLN A 87 5.64 2.43 -18.08
C GLN A 87 6.98 3.16 -18.11
N GLY A 88 7.65 3.31 -16.96
CA GLY A 88 8.99 3.89 -16.89
C GLY A 88 10.12 2.85 -16.97
N ASP A 89 11.35 3.37 -16.99
CA ASP A 89 12.60 2.62 -17.19
C ASP A 89 13.40 2.39 -15.89
N VAL A 90 12.81 2.67 -14.71
CA VAL A 90 13.47 2.42 -13.43
C VAL A 90 13.65 0.91 -13.24
N GLU A 91 14.90 0.50 -13.09
CA GLU A 91 15.24 -0.91 -12.90
C GLU A 91 14.94 -1.38 -11.47
N ARG A 92 14.48 -2.64 -11.39
CA ARG A 92 14.30 -3.35 -10.13
C ARG A 92 15.67 -3.59 -9.47
N ASN A 93 15.87 -3.12 -8.24
CA ASN A 93 17.17 -3.20 -7.55
C ASN A 93 17.28 -4.29 -6.48
N ASP A 94 16.19 -5.00 -6.16
CA ASP A 94 16.14 -6.05 -5.12
C ASP A 94 16.66 -5.61 -3.72
N ALA A 95 16.60 -4.30 -3.42
CA ALA A 95 17.14 -3.69 -2.21
C ALA A 95 16.21 -3.85 -0.99
N PHE A 96 15.88 -5.10 -0.64
CA PHE A 96 15.05 -5.41 0.53
C PHE A 96 15.66 -4.85 1.81
N GLN A 97 14.86 -4.12 2.58
CA GLN A 97 15.32 -3.54 3.84
C GLN A 97 14.19 -3.45 4.88
N PRO A 98 14.53 -3.50 6.19
CA PRO A 98 13.58 -3.24 7.25
C PRO A 98 12.99 -1.83 7.09
N ASP A 99 11.72 -1.67 7.43
CA ASP A 99 11.06 -0.37 7.32
C ASP A 99 11.66 0.63 8.33
N PRO A 100 12.18 1.78 7.88
CA PRO A 100 12.81 2.77 8.75
C PRO A 100 11.81 3.49 9.68
N GLU A 101 10.51 3.46 9.40
CA GLU A 101 9.47 4.11 10.22
C GLU A 101 8.93 3.22 11.34
N LEU A 102 9.35 1.95 11.37
CA LEU A 102 8.96 0.98 12.37
C LEU A 102 10.13 0.72 13.34
N PRO A 103 9.89 0.67 14.66
CA PRO A 103 10.92 0.30 15.61
C PRO A 103 11.24 -1.21 15.53
N ALA A 104 12.45 -1.58 15.95
CA ALA A 104 12.85 -2.98 16.09
C ALA A 104 11.87 -3.76 17.00
N GLY A 105 11.64 -5.04 16.71
CA GLY A 105 10.65 -5.88 17.39
C GLY A 105 9.19 -5.63 16.97
N GLN A 106 8.91 -4.51 16.28
CA GLN A 106 7.62 -4.21 15.64
C GLN A 106 7.70 -4.25 14.11
N ARG A 107 8.84 -4.65 13.55
CA ARG A 107 9.04 -4.84 12.12
C ARG A 107 9.67 -6.19 11.81
N ALA A 108 9.55 -6.62 10.57
CA ALA A 108 10.32 -7.74 10.06
C ALA A 108 11.75 -7.31 9.74
N GLU A 109 12.69 -8.21 9.94
CA GLU A 109 14.10 -8.07 9.62
C GLU A 109 14.50 -9.08 8.52
N LEU A 110 15.62 -8.83 7.83
CA LEU A 110 16.10 -9.74 6.77
C LEU A 110 16.43 -11.14 7.31
N SER A 111 16.90 -11.21 8.56
CA SER A 111 17.18 -12.45 9.28
C SER A 111 15.94 -13.32 9.49
N ASP A 112 14.72 -12.75 9.48
CA ASP A 112 13.50 -13.53 9.64
C ASP A 112 13.20 -14.43 8.44
N TYR A 113 13.53 -13.93 7.26
CA TYR A 113 13.29 -14.63 5.99
C TYR A 113 14.43 -15.58 5.63
N GLN A 114 15.64 -15.32 6.13
CA GLN A 114 16.82 -16.13 5.83
C GLN A 114 16.62 -17.59 6.29
N GLY A 115 16.80 -18.54 5.37
CA GLY A 115 16.66 -19.97 5.67
C GLY A 115 15.22 -20.46 5.93
N SER A 116 14.21 -19.58 5.82
CA SER A 116 12.81 -19.95 6.07
C SER A 116 12.17 -20.85 4.99
N GLY A 117 12.75 -20.86 3.79
CA GLY A 117 12.18 -21.52 2.61
C GLY A 117 10.99 -20.78 1.99
N LEU A 118 10.69 -19.56 2.44
CA LEU A 118 9.64 -18.69 1.91
C LEU A 118 10.24 -17.44 1.25
N ASP A 119 9.57 -16.95 0.21
CA ASP A 119 9.93 -15.70 -0.45
C ASP A 119 9.44 -14.49 0.37
N ARG A 120 10.09 -13.34 0.15
CA ARG A 120 9.60 -12.01 0.53
C ARG A 120 8.59 -11.57 -0.53
N GLY A 121 7.33 -12.00 -0.37
CA GLY A 121 6.26 -11.76 -1.33
C GLY A 121 5.69 -10.36 -1.20
N HIS A 122 5.72 -9.57 -2.28
CA HIS A 122 5.22 -8.20 -2.28
C HIS A 122 3.69 -8.17 -2.24
N MET A 123 3.11 -7.20 -1.53
CA MET A 123 1.69 -6.86 -1.65
C MET A 123 1.47 -5.77 -2.71
N ALA A 124 2.29 -4.72 -2.70
CA ALA A 124 2.48 -3.76 -3.78
C ALA A 124 3.75 -4.12 -4.57
N PRO A 125 3.65 -4.73 -5.77
CA PRO A 125 4.81 -5.29 -6.47
C PRO A 125 5.68 -4.20 -7.10
N ALA A 126 7.00 -4.36 -7.05
CA ALA A 126 7.95 -3.39 -7.61
C ALA A 126 7.71 -3.03 -9.09
N ALA A 127 7.14 -3.96 -9.86
CA ALA A 127 6.81 -3.75 -11.28
C ALA A 127 5.66 -2.75 -11.51
N ASP A 128 4.96 -2.34 -10.45
CA ASP A 128 3.91 -1.31 -10.51
C ASP A 128 4.51 0.11 -10.42
N PHE A 129 5.81 0.24 -10.11
CA PHE A 129 6.49 1.51 -9.77
C PHE A 129 7.72 1.80 -10.64
N SER A 130 7.71 1.41 -11.91
CA SER A 130 8.86 1.58 -12.80
C SER A 130 9.08 3.01 -13.30
N SER A 131 8.22 3.96 -12.95
CA SER A 131 8.37 5.40 -13.23
C SER A 131 9.14 6.17 -12.14
N SER A 132 9.28 5.61 -10.93
CA SER A 132 9.73 6.33 -9.73
C SER A 132 10.77 5.53 -8.95
N GLU A 133 12.01 6.04 -8.88
CA GLU A 133 13.07 5.43 -8.07
C GLU A 133 12.71 5.36 -6.58
N THR A 134 11.96 6.36 -6.10
CA THR A 134 11.51 6.40 -4.71
C THR A 134 10.52 5.27 -4.47
N SER A 135 9.44 5.19 -5.26
CA SER A 135 8.42 4.15 -5.10
C SER A 135 8.98 2.75 -5.33
N MET A 136 9.89 2.58 -6.30
CA MET A 136 10.65 1.35 -6.51
C MET A 136 11.37 0.94 -5.22
N THR A 137 12.12 1.85 -4.61
CA THR A 137 12.84 1.60 -3.34
C THR A 137 11.88 1.31 -2.19
N GLU A 138 10.79 2.08 -2.06
CA GLU A 138 9.80 1.90 -1.01
C GLU A 138 9.05 0.57 -1.14
N SER A 139 8.88 0.04 -2.35
CA SER A 139 8.26 -1.27 -2.58
C SER A 139 9.07 -2.42 -1.95
N PHE A 140 10.36 -2.23 -1.72
CA PHE A 140 11.26 -3.22 -1.11
C PHE A 140 11.30 -3.18 0.43
N TYR A 141 10.54 -2.29 1.07
CA TYR A 141 10.39 -2.35 2.53
C TYR A 141 9.72 -3.64 2.98
N LEU A 142 10.25 -4.25 4.04
CA LEU A 142 9.69 -5.49 4.60
C LEU A 142 8.26 -5.32 5.17
N SER A 143 7.80 -4.09 5.40
CA SER A 143 6.42 -3.76 5.74
C SER A 143 5.41 -3.94 4.59
N ASN A 144 5.91 -4.11 3.37
CA ASN A 144 5.16 -4.49 2.17
C ASN A 144 5.27 -6.00 1.85
N MET A 145 5.90 -6.78 2.73
CA MET A 145 6.17 -8.20 2.49
C MET A 145 5.30 -9.11 3.35
N VAL A 146 4.97 -10.27 2.79
CA VAL A 146 4.51 -11.45 3.54
C VAL A 146 5.39 -12.66 3.23
N PRO A 147 5.58 -13.61 4.16
CA PRO A 147 6.19 -14.90 3.85
C PRO A 147 5.33 -15.69 2.87
N GLN A 148 5.78 -15.80 1.62
CA GLN A 148 5.00 -16.38 0.53
C GLN A 148 5.66 -17.64 -0.02
N ASN A 149 4.86 -18.66 -0.33
CA ASN A 149 5.36 -19.86 -0.99
C ASN A 149 5.96 -19.52 -2.36
N SER A 150 7.19 -19.96 -2.64
CA SER A 150 7.91 -19.55 -3.85
C SER A 150 7.24 -19.98 -5.17
N THR A 151 6.54 -21.12 -5.20
CA THR A 151 5.79 -21.56 -6.39
C THR A 151 4.59 -20.65 -6.66
N LEU A 152 3.90 -20.20 -5.60
CA LEU A 152 2.81 -19.23 -5.72
C LEU A 152 3.35 -17.87 -6.18
N ASN A 153 4.31 -17.32 -5.43
CA ASN A 153 4.87 -15.97 -5.63
C ASN A 153 5.37 -15.78 -7.08
N ARG A 154 6.22 -16.69 -7.55
CA ARG A 154 6.86 -16.62 -8.87
C ARG A 154 5.98 -17.15 -10.02
N GLY A 155 4.79 -17.64 -9.69
CA GLY A 155 3.89 -18.34 -10.57
C GLY A 155 2.57 -17.60 -10.74
N LEU A 156 1.50 -18.17 -10.19
CA LEU A 156 0.14 -17.65 -10.33
C LEU A 156 0.01 -16.21 -9.81
N TRP A 157 0.73 -15.87 -8.74
CA TRP A 157 0.66 -14.53 -8.13
C TRP A 157 1.24 -13.45 -9.05
N ALA A 158 2.46 -13.66 -9.57
CA ALA A 158 3.06 -12.79 -10.57
C ALA A 158 2.19 -12.64 -11.84
N SER A 159 1.50 -13.70 -12.26
CA SER A 159 0.54 -13.62 -13.38
C SER A 159 -0.69 -12.77 -13.06
N LEU A 160 -1.22 -12.85 -11.83
CA LEU A 160 -2.32 -12.01 -11.38
C LEU A 160 -1.91 -10.53 -11.27
N GLU A 161 -0.70 -10.23 -10.80
CA GLU A 161 -0.13 -8.88 -10.79
C GLU A 161 -0.02 -8.30 -12.21
N ALA A 162 0.51 -9.09 -13.16
CA ALA A 162 0.58 -8.67 -14.56
C ALA A 162 -0.82 -8.44 -15.19
N ALA A 163 -1.80 -9.25 -14.82
CA ALA A 163 -3.19 -9.07 -15.24
C ALA A 163 -3.80 -7.77 -14.68
N ALA A 164 -3.51 -7.42 -13.42
CA ALA A 164 -3.94 -6.15 -12.83
C ALA A 164 -3.38 -4.95 -13.60
N ARG A 165 -2.08 -4.94 -13.93
CA ARG A 165 -1.47 -3.91 -14.80
C ARG A 165 -2.10 -3.86 -16.20
N SER A 166 -2.41 -5.01 -16.80
CA SER A 166 -3.13 -5.05 -18.09
C SER A 166 -4.51 -4.42 -17.97
N CYS A 167 -5.24 -4.70 -16.90
CA CYS A 167 -6.54 -4.10 -16.62
C CYS A 167 -6.45 -2.59 -16.37
N ALA A 168 -5.44 -2.13 -15.61
CA ALA A 168 -5.19 -0.70 -15.39
C ALA A 168 -5.04 0.06 -16.72
N ARG A 169 -4.32 -0.50 -17.71
CA ARG A 169 -4.23 0.09 -19.06
C ARG A 169 -5.59 0.16 -19.76
N GLN A 170 -6.43 -0.87 -19.61
CA GLN A 170 -7.75 -0.91 -20.25
C GLN A 170 -8.74 0.07 -19.62
N GLN A 171 -8.62 0.32 -18.32
CA GLN A 171 -9.56 1.16 -17.54
C GLN A 171 -9.06 2.59 -17.31
N ASN A 172 -7.85 2.92 -17.77
CA ASN A 172 -7.16 4.18 -17.47
C ASN A 172 -6.96 4.40 -15.95
N GLY A 173 -6.54 3.34 -15.27
CA GLY A 173 -6.35 3.28 -13.83
C GLY A 173 -7.37 2.39 -13.13
N VAL A 174 -6.94 1.69 -12.09
CA VAL A 174 -7.79 0.86 -11.21
C VAL A 174 -7.28 0.95 -9.79
N TYR A 175 -8.17 0.81 -8.82
CA TYR A 175 -7.73 0.62 -7.44
C TYR A 175 -7.43 -0.87 -7.18
N VAL A 176 -6.35 -1.14 -6.46
CA VAL A 176 -5.92 -2.48 -6.09
C VAL A 176 -5.75 -2.54 -4.58
N LEU A 177 -6.35 -3.55 -3.94
CA LEU A 177 -6.10 -3.90 -2.54
C LEU A 177 -5.50 -5.29 -2.48
N THR A 178 -4.38 -5.43 -1.79
CA THR A 178 -3.64 -6.70 -1.68
C THR A 178 -3.33 -6.99 -0.22
N GLY A 179 -3.50 -8.24 0.23
CA GLY A 179 -3.17 -8.57 1.61
C GLY A 179 -3.22 -10.05 1.95
N PRO A 180 -2.80 -10.41 3.17
CA PRO A 180 -2.90 -11.77 3.70
C PRO A 180 -4.25 -12.08 4.36
N VAL A 181 -4.57 -13.38 4.43
CA VAL A 181 -5.56 -13.94 5.35
C VAL A 181 -4.87 -14.93 6.29
N PHE A 182 -5.26 -14.91 7.57
CA PHE A 182 -4.79 -15.83 8.60
C PHE A 182 -5.95 -16.67 9.12
N GLN A 183 -6.02 -17.94 8.69
CA GLN A 183 -6.99 -18.91 9.20
C GLN A 183 -6.31 -20.03 9.98
N GLY A 184 -6.96 -20.48 11.05
CA GLY A 184 -6.45 -21.56 11.89
C GLY A 184 -5.20 -21.16 12.68
N ARG A 185 -4.30 -22.12 12.92
CA ARG A 185 -3.05 -21.88 13.66
C ARG A 185 -2.04 -21.13 12.80
N THR A 186 -1.83 -19.86 13.10
CA THR A 186 -0.81 -19.03 12.45
C THR A 186 0.60 -19.54 12.76
N ARG A 187 1.37 -19.84 11.71
CA ARG A 187 2.81 -20.13 11.81
C ARG A 187 3.59 -18.83 11.74
N ALA A 188 4.85 -18.85 12.18
CA ALA A 188 5.74 -17.71 12.07
C ALA A 188 7.16 -18.15 11.71
N ILE A 189 7.92 -17.26 11.06
CA ILE A 189 9.32 -17.46 10.70
C ILE A 189 10.22 -16.51 11.49
N GLY A 190 11.50 -16.84 11.56
CA GLY A 190 12.51 -15.93 12.09
C GLY A 190 12.57 -15.78 13.61
N PRO A 191 13.59 -15.06 14.10
CA PRO A 191 13.68 -14.65 15.50
C PRO A 191 12.52 -13.73 15.91
N ASP A 192 12.09 -12.81 15.05
CA ASP A 192 11.06 -11.80 15.37
C ASP A 192 9.63 -12.31 15.17
N LYS A 193 9.46 -13.57 14.72
CA LYS A 193 8.16 -14.23 14.56
C LYS A 193 7.24 -13.55 13.55
N VAL A 194 7.76 -13.29 12.35
CA VAL A 194 6.96 -12.78 11.22
C VAL A 194 5.89 -13.81 10.84
N ALA A 195 4.62 -13.40 10.84
CA ALA A 195 3.50 -14.29 10.63
C ALA A 195 3.42 -14.81 9.19
N VAL A 196 3.18 -16.10 9.02
CA VAL A 196 2.98 -16.74 7.71
C VAL A 196 1.48 -16.83 7.42
N PRO A 197 0.97 -16.18 6.37
CA PRO A 197 -0.45 -16.23 6.05
C PRO A 197 -0.87 -17.60 5.53
N SER A 198 -2.14 -17.96 5.77
CA SER A 198 -2.74 -19.18 5.20
C SER A 198 -3.10 -19.00 3.72
N SER A 199 -3.46 -17.77 3.34
CA SER A 199 -3.80 -17.37 1.97
C SER A 199 -3.42 -15.91 1.72
N VAL A 200 -3.31 -15.51 0.46
CA VAL A 200 -3.18 -14.11 0.04
C VAL A 200 -4.34 -13.76 -0.87
N TYR A 201 -4.80 -12.50 -0.81
CA TYR A 201 -5.88 -11.99 -1.62
C TYR A 201 -5.47 -10.76 -2.42
N LYS A 202 -6.15 -10.57 -3.55
CA LYS A 202 -6.10 -9.31 -4.32
C LYS A 202 -7.52 -8.93 -4.72
N ILE A 203 -7.85 -7.65 -4.59
CA ILE A 203 -9.09 -7.03 -5.04
C ILE A 203 -8.69 -5.98 -6.06
N VAL A 204 -9.32 -5.97 -7.23
CA VAL A 204 -9.18 -4.93 -8.25
C VAL A 204 -10.54 -4.27 -8.41
N VAL A 205 -10.57 -2.94 -8.45
CA VAL A 205 -11.81 -2.16 -8.50
C VAL A 205 -11.78 -1.20 -9.69
N SER A 206 -12.83 -1.24 -10.50
CA SER A 206 -13.10 -0.26 -11.56
C SER A 206 -14.55 0.22 -11.44
N GLY A 207 -14.75 1.54 -11.37
CA GLY A 207 -16.06 2.14 -11.11
C GLY A 207 -16.66 1.71 -9.77
N ASN A 208 -17.77 0.98 -9.82
CA ASN A 208 -18.46 0.38 -8.68
C ASN A 208 -18.35 -1.16 -8.63
N GLU A 209 -17.60 -1.78 -9.54
CA GLU A 209 -17.40 -3.23 -9.59
C GLU A 209 -16.06 -3.62 -8.97
N ALA A 210 -16.02 -4.78 -8.32
CA ALA A 210 -14.79 -5.36 -7.79
C ALA A 210 -14.60 -6.80 -8.32
N ARG A 211 -13.37 -7.13 -8.69
CA ARG A 211 -12.91 -8.51 -8.90
C ARG A 211 -11.96 -8.90 -7.78
N ALA A 212 -12.06 -10.13 -7.30
CA ALA A 212 -11.40 -10.54 -6.06
C ALA A 212 -10.98 -12.00 -6.12
N TRP A 213 -9.76 -12.29 -5.66
CA TRP A 213 -9.19 -13.62 -5.60
C TRP A 213 -8.63 -13.91 -4.22
N LEU A 214 -8.78 -15.17 -3.77
CA LEU A 214 -8.16 -15.69 -2.54
C LEU A 214 -7.37 -16.96 -2.87
N VAL A 215 -6.05 -16.87 -2.81
CA VAL A 215 -5.16 -17.97 -3.21
C VAL A 215 -4.46 -18.54 -1.97
N PRO A 216 -4.50 -19.88 -1.73
CA PRO A 216 -3.84 -20.47 -0.58
C PRO A 216 -2.32 -20.31 -0.69
N ASN A 217 -1.66 -19.98 0.42
CA ASN A 217 -0.21 -19.75 0.49
C ASN A 217 0.59 -21.06 0.49
N LYS A 218 0.50 -21.78 -0.63
CA LYS A 218 1.15 -23.08 -0.89
C LYS A 218 1.45 -23.21 -2.38
N ALA A 219 2.13 -24.29 -2.76
CA ALA A 219 2.33 -24.58 -4.17
C ALA A 219 0.99 -24.78 -4.89
N VAL A 220 0.79 -24.03 -5.97
CA VAL A 220 -0.39 -24.06 -6.84
C VAL A 220 0.04 -24.03 -8.31
N SER A 221 -0.82 -24.46 -9.22
CA SER A 221 -0.58 -24.31 -10.66
C SER A 221 -0.50 -22.82 -11.04
N ARG A 222 0.36 -22.49 -12.01
CA ARG A 222 0.42 -21.16 -12.64
C ARG A 222 -0.87 -20.78 -13.37
N SER A 223 -1.71 -21.76 -13.70
CA SER A 223 -2.97 -21.57 -14.44
C SER A 223 -4.21 -21.78 -13.55
N GLY A 224 -5.36 -21.34 -14.08
CA GLY A 224 -6.66 -21.53 -13.43
C GLY A 224 -6.91 -20.55 -12.28
N LEU A 225 -6.58 -19.28 -12.50
CA LEU A 225 -6.86 -18.16 -11.60
C LEU A 225 -8.35 -18.10 -11.21
N SER A 226 -9.26 -18.41 -12.15
CA SER A 226 -10.71 -18.43 -11.93
C SER A 226 -11.16 -19.34 -10.79
N ARG A 227 -10.41 -20.41 -10.47
CA ARG A 227 -10.69 -21.31 -9.33
C ARG A 227 -10.56 -20.64 -7.97
N TYR A 228 -9.87 -19.50 -7.93
CA TYR A 228 -9.62 -18.73 -6.72
C TYR A 228 -10.46 -17.45 -6.67
N ALA A 229 -11.36 -17.23 -7.64
CA ALA A 229 -12.29 -16.11 -7.61
C ALA A 229 -13.21 -16.24 -6.38
N THR A 230 -13.47 -15.12 -5.71
CA THR A 230 -14.30 -15.06 -4.50
C THR A 230 -15.15 -13.78 -4.51
N THR A 231 -15.65 -13.28 -3.39
CA THR A 231 -16.27 -11.95 -3.32
C THR A 231 -15.53 -11.10 -2.30
N VAL A 232 -15.68 -9.78 -2.38
CA VAL A 232 -15.12 -8.88 -1.37
C VAL A 232 -15.76 -9.19 -0.01
N ASP A 233 -17.06 -9.48 0.03
CA ASP A 233 -17.76 -9.88 1.27
C ASP A 233 -17.09 -11.09 1.93
N GLN A 234 -16.77 -12.12 1.15
CA GLN A 234 -16.09 -13.29 1.67
C GLN A 234 -14.69 -12.94 2.21
N LEU A 235 -13.96 -12.06 1.52
CA LEU A 235 -12.66 -11.58 2.02
C LEU A 235 -12.80 -10.79 3.32
N GLN A 236 -13.80 -9.93 3.46
CA GLN A 236 -14.05 -9.18 4.70
C GLN A 236 -14.32 -10.12 5.89
N GLN A 237 -15.14 -11.16 5.67
CA GLN A 237 -15.41 -12.18 6.68
C GLN A 237 -14.14 -12.93 7.12
N LEU A 238 -13.24 -13.20 6.17
CA LEU A 238 -12.03 -14.00 6.41
C LEU A 238 -10.88 -13.18 7.01
N SER A 239 -10.74 -11.91 6.61
CA SER A 239 -9.67 -11.03 7.05
C SER A 239 -10.02 -10.24 8.31
N GLY A 240 -11.31 -10.06 8.60
CA GLY A 240 -11.78 -9.14 9.64
C GLY A 240 -11.62 -7.67 9.28
N LEU A 241 -11.45 -7.35 7.99
CA LEU A 241 -11.35 -5.99 7.46
C LEU A 241 -12.68 -5.54 6.86
N THR A 242 -12.94 -4.23 6.89
CA THR A 242 -13.93 -3.59 6.01
C THR A 242 -13.16 -2.82 4.94
N PHE A 243 -13.24 -3.27 3.69
CA PHE A 243 -12.41 -2.72 2.62
C PHE A 243 -12.93 -1.37 2.09
N PHE A 244 -14.24 -1.20 2.06
CA PHE A 244 -14.90 -0.01 1.50
C PHE A 244 -15.88 0.58 2.53
N PRO A 245 -15.39 1.19 3.63
CA PRO A 245 -16.24 1.64 4.73
C PRO A 245 -17.22 2.75 4.34
N GLN A 246 -16.93 3.50 3.27
CA GLN A 246 -17.83 4.53 2.72
C GLN A 246 -18.76 4.00 1.62
N GLY A 247 -18.73 2.69 1.33
CA GLY A 247 -19.54 2.04 0.30
C GLY A 247 -19.10 2.40 -1.13
N GLY A 248 -20.04 2.39 -2.08
CA GLY A 248 -19.78 2.78 -3.47
C GLY A 248 -19.07 1.72 -4.33
N VAL A 249 -18.80 0.53 -3.77
CA VAL A 249 -18.26 -0.64 -4.47
C VAL A 249 -19.16 -1.84 -4.16
N THR A 250 -19.52 -2.60 -5.18
CA THR A 250 -20.30 -3.84 -5.05
C THR A 250 -19.39 -4.93 -4.49
N THR A 251 -19.69 -5.38 -3.27
CA THR A 251 -18.83 -6.34 -2.55
C THR A 251 -19.32 -7.80 -2.63
N SER A 252 -20.59 -7.99 -2.98
CA SER A 252 -21.28 -9.29 -2.95
C SER A 252 -21.16 -10.11 -4.23
N ALA A 253 -20.58 -9.56 -5.30
CA ALA A 253 -20.47 -10.20 -6.61
C ALA A 253 -19.09 -9.96 -7.26
N GLN A 254 -18.71 -10.85 -8.18
CA GLN A 254 -17.55 -10.62 -9.06
C GLN A 254 -17.93 -9.68 -10.20
N GLY A 255 -17.14 -8.63 -10.38
CA GLY A 255 -17.23 -7.73 -11.53
C GLY A 255 -16.93 -8.43 -12.85
N THR A 256 -17.32 -7.80 -13.96
CA THR A 256 -17.20 -8.37 -15.31
C THR A 256 -16.13 -7.68 -16.16
N PHE A 257 -15.60 -6.53 -15.70
CA PHE A 257 -14.57 -5.76 -16.39
C PHE A 257 -13.25 -6.53 -16.59
N CYS A 258 -12.47 -6.14 -17.61
CA CYS A 258 -11.16 -6.73 -17.92
C CYS A 258 -11.16 -8.27 -18.07
N ALA A 259 -12.25 -8.84 -18.60
CA ALA A 259 -12.44 -10.28 -18.71
C ALA A 259 -11.24 -11.00 -19.39
N GLN A 260 -10.73 -10.42 -20.47
CA GLN A 260 -9.56 -10.92 -21.18
C GLN A 260 -8.28 -10.90 -20.34
N ALA A 261 -8.04 -9.86 -19.55
CA ALA A 261 -6.83 -9.73 -18.73
C ALA A 261 -6.78 -10.81 -17.64
N PHE A 262 -7.93 -11.13 -17.04
CA PHE A 262 -8.04 -12.09 -15.95
C PHE A 262 -8.40 -13.52 -16.41
N GLY A 263 -8.56 -13.74 -17.71
CA GLY A 263 -8.87 -15.06 -18.28
C GLY A 263 -10.24 -15.61 -17.87
N SER A 264 -11.24 -14.72 -17.75
CA SER A 264 -12.64 -15.03 -17.41
C SER A 264 -13.56 -14.86 -18.61
#